data_AF-A0A6C0JID5-F1
#
_entry.id   AF-A0A6C0JID5-F1
#
_cell.length_a   1.000
_cell.length_b   1.000
_cell.length_c   1.000
_cell.angle_alpha   90.00
_cell.angle_beta   90.00
_cell.angle_gamma   90.00
#
_symmetry.space_group_name_H-M   'P 1'
#
loop_
_entity.id
_entity.type
_entity.pdbx_description
1 polymer ?
#
loop_
_entity_poly.entity_id
_entity_poly.type
_entity_poly.pdbx_seq_one_letter_code
_entity_poly.pdbx_strand_id
1 'polypeptide(L)'
;MRFHNKYLDTLASGQTKILVFDCEFWHVLGETGDQKYVFPPNEDFFFVSREIGGFLLSKNVDGSWSYNNPFFVTLSKPKREVSFPISKYATVESTTARKLDELEGRLGMGWGSSFPSRLSTDGIEALKEGLKIYAEDSNIKSHHKPPSWYSTFMKHYSESTIIVKGTFDIDALKNASAMYGFEYLEPRHVIDIALWNTQSRKKCGTAKLEGTYLCIKKHLDAETKQLAKFLPLDKVHDPTTDASMTLIVALYIESIRPKK
;
A
#
# COMPACT_ATOMS: atom_id res chain seq x y z
N MET A 1 -6.76 21.35 -0.86
CA MET A 1 -6.24 22.12 -2.03
C MET A 1 -7.14 21.85 -3.23
N ARG A 2 -7.44 22.85 -4.08
CA ARG A 2 -8.23 22.68 -5.31
C ARG A 2 -7.37 22.90 -6.55
N PHE A 3 -7.55 22.09 -7.58
CA PHE A 3 -6.78 22.17 -8.83
C PHE A 3 -7.53 21.52 -10.00
N HIS A 4 -7.19 21.88 -11.22
CA HIS A 4 -7.64 21.17 -12.42
C HIS A 4 -6.51 20.27 -12.93
N ASN A 5 -6.86 19.07 -13.38
CA ASN A 5 -5.93 18.16 -14.03
C ASN A 5 -6.71 17.25 -14.99
N LYS A 6 -6.50 17.43 -16.30
CA LYS A 6 -7.26 16.69 -17.33
C LYS A 6 -7.02 15.18 -17.31
N TYR A 7 -5.87 14.74 -16.80
CA TYR A 7 -5.53 13.32 -16.71
C TYR A 7 -6.28 12.66 -15.55
N LEU A 8 -6.51 13.39 -14.44
CA LEU A 8 -7.42 12.91 -13.39
C LEU A 8 -8.84 12.72 -13.92
N ASP A 9 -9.33 13.61 -14.78
CA ASP A 9 -10.67 13.46 -15.36
C ASP A 9 -10.79 12.18 -16.19
N THR A 10 -9.72 11.82 -16.89
CA THR A 10 -9.65 10.58 -17.68
C THR A 10 -9.54 9.35 -16.78
N LEU A 11 -8.61 9.37 -15.82
CA LEU A 11 -8.41 8.29 -14.85
C LEU A 11 -9.65 8.03 -13.99
N ALA A 12 -10.41 9.08 -13.68
CA ALA A 12 -11.63 8.98 -12.88
C ALA A 12 -12.71 8.12 -13.53
N SER A 13 -12.68 7.94 -14.86
CA SER A 13 -13.68 7.17 -15.61
C SER A 13 -15.13 7.57 -15.27
N GLY A 14 -15.38 8.89 -15.21
CA GLY A 14 -16.69 9.46 -14.89
C GLY A 14 -17.05 9.47 -13.40
N GLN A 15 -16.21 8.92 -12.51
CA GLN A 15 -16.43 8.97 -11.07
C GLN A 15 -16.06 10.34 -10.48
N THR A 16 -16.65 10.66 -9.33
CA THR A 16 -16.33 11.88 -8.57
C THR A 16 -15.37 11.65 -7.41
N LYS A 17 -14.92 10.41 -7.21
CA LYS A 17 -13.99 10.01 -6.16
C LYS A 17 -12.88 9.16 -6.75
N ILE A 18 -11.65 9.52 -6.43
CA ILE A 18 -10.46 8.69 -6.67
C ILE A 18 -9.82 8.41 -5.32
N LEU A 19 -9.66 7.14 -4.98
CA LEU A 19 -8.89 6.70 -3.81
C LEU A 19 -7.53 6.19 -4.29
N VAL A 20 -6.46 6.77 -3.76
CA VAL A 20 -5.10 6.29 -4.02
C VAL A 20 -4.55 5.78 -2.71
N PHE A 21 -4.07 4.54 -2.69
CA PHE A 21 -3.54 3.93 -1.47
C PHE A 21 -2.50 2.86 -1.80
N ASP A 22 -1.69 2.56 -0.80
CA ASP A 22 -0.69 1.49 -0.79
C ASP A 22 -0.76 0.80 0.58
N CYS A 23 -0.48 -0.50 0.62
CA CYS A 23 -0.48 -1.29 1.84
C CYS A 23 0.88 -1.91 2.11
N GLU A 24 1.24 -1.95 3.39
CA GLU A 24 2.26 -2.86 3.89
C GLU A 24 1.59 -4.04 4.58
N PHE A 25 2.15 -5.25 4.43
CA PHE A 25 1.43 -6.48 4.73
C PHE A 25 1.91 -7.21 5.98
N TRP A 26 0.96 -7.80 6.70
CA TRP A 26 1.19 -9.03 7.43
C TRP A 26 1.21 -10.18 6.44
N HIS A 27 2.27 -11.00 6.47
CA HIS A 27 2.21 -12.33 5.86
C HIS A 27 1.56 -13.23 6.89
N VAL A 28 0.38 -13.77 6.58
CA VAL A 28 -0.40 -14.59 7.49
C VAL A 28 -0.34 -16.02 7.01
N LEU A 29 0.12 -16.93 7.88
CA LEU A 29 0.18 -18.34 7.54
C LEU A 29 -1.25 -18.86 7.30
N GLY A 30 -1.46 -19.43 6.12
CA GLY A 30 -2.72 -20.07 5.75
C GLY A 30 -2.66 -21.58 5.89
N GLU A 31 -3.83 -22.20 5.80
CA GLU A 31 -3.93 -23.64 5.63
C GLU A 31 -3.94 -23.92 4.13
N THR A 32 -3.10 -24.85 3.67
CA THR A 32 -3.02 -25.19 2.25
C THR A 32 -4.40 -25.62 1.72
N GLY A 33 -4.89 -24.93 0.68
CA GLY A 33 -6.18 -25.24 0.06
C GLY A 33 -7.39 -24.47 0.62
N ASP A 34 -7.20 -23.54 1.55
CA ASP A 34 -8.27 -22.67 2.03
C ASP A 34 -8.74 -21.70 0.93
N GLN A 35 -9.86 -22.02 0.28
CA GLN A 35 -10.42 -21.22 -0.82
C GLN A 35 -10.98 -19.86 -0.36
N LYS A 36 -11.03 -19.61 0.96
CA LYS A 36 -11.52 -18.35 1.51
C LYS A 36 -10.53 -17.19 1.31
N TYR A 37 -9.24 -17.49 1.17
CA TYR A 37 -8.19 -16.49 1.05
C TYR A 37 -7.53 -16.51 -0.33
N VAL A 38 -7.02 -15.36 -0.74
CA VAL A 38 -6.22 -15.18 -1.95
C VAL A 38 -4.75 -15.27 -1.58
N PHE A 39 -4.09 -16.31 -2.07
CA PHE A 39 -2.67 -16.60 -1.83
C PHE A 39 -1.82 -16.10 -3.01
N PRO A 40 -0.62 -15.56 -2.77
CA PRO A 40 0.36 -15.37 -3.81
C PRO A 40 0.73 -16.72 -4.47
N PRO A 41 1.15 -16.72 -5.75
CA PRO A 41 1.52 -17.96 -6.43
C PRO A 41 2.66 -18.70 -5.72
N ASN A 42 2.47 -20.00 -5.50
CA ASN A 42 3.41 -20.90 -4.83
C ASN A 42 3.70 -20.58 -3.35
N GLU A 43 2.87 -19.77 -2.71
CA GLU A 43 2.99 -19.47 -1.29
C GLU A 43 1.86 -20.10 -0.47
N ASP A 44 2.13 -20.43 0.78
CA ASP A 44 1.18 -20.96 1.76
C ASP A 44 0.77 -19.93 2.81
N PHE A 45 1.12 -18.67 2.58
CA PHE A 45 0.64 -17.52 3.33
C PHE A 45 -0.19 -16.60 2.43
N PHE A 46 -1.00 -15.76 3.04
CA PHE A 46 -1.75 -14.73 2.35
C PHE A 46 -1.51 -13.37 3.01
N PHE A 47 -1.78 -12.29 2.28
CA PHE A 47 -1.57 -10.95 2.78
C PHE A 47 -2.81 -10.42 3.50
N VAL A 48 -2.60 -9.72 4.60
CA VAL A 48 -3.56 -8.81 5.23
C VAL A 48 -2.85 -7.50 5.49
N SER A 49 -3.52 -6.37 5.28
CA SER A 49 -2.88 -5.08 5.50
C SER A 49 -2.48 -4.88 6.98
N ARG A 50 -1.21 -4.55 7.17
CA ARG A 50 -0.61 -4.15 8.44
C ARG A 50 -0.61 -2.62 8.56
N GLU A 51 -0.27 -1.94 7.48
CA GLU A 51 -0.29 -0.48 7.37
C GLU A 51 -1.01 -0.11 6.09
N ILE A 52 -1.80 0.97 6.12
CA ILE A 52 -2.46 1.51 4.94
C ILE A 52 -2.21 3.02 4.92
N GLY A 53 -1.61 3.48 3.83
CA GLY A 53 -1.38 4.90 3.56
C GLY A 53 -2.06 5.32 2.28
N GLY A 54 -2.63 6.52 2.25
CA GLY A 54 -3.29 7.00 1.04
C GLY A 54 -4.01 8.33 1.21
N PHE A 55 -4.83 8.67 0.23
CA PHE A 55 -5.65 9.88 0.24
C PHE A 55 -6.81 9.78 -0.75
N LEU A 56 -7.81 10.65 -0.56
CA LEU A 56 -8.98 10.75 -1.43
C LEU A 56 -8.91 12.04 -2.26
N LEU A 57 -9.16 11.93 -3.56
CA LEU A 57 -9.45 13.06 -4.43
C LEU A 57 -10.95 13.11 -4.71
N SER A 58 -11.56 14.29 -4.52
CA SER A 58 -12.99 14.50 -4.78
C SER A 58 -13.20 15.53 -5.88
N LYS A 59 -14.05 15.23 -6.85
CA LYS A 59 -14.44 16.16 -7.91
C LYS A 59 -15.51 17.13 -7.38
N ASN A 60 -15.27 18.42 -7.56
CA ASN A 60 -16.19 19.49 -7.22
C ASN A 60 -17.16 19.78 -8.38
N VAL A 61 -18.23 20.52 -8.11
CA VAL A 61 -19.27 20.88 -9.10
C VAL A 61 -18.71 21.71 -10.26
N ASP A 62 -17.72 22.56 -10.00
CA ASP A 62 -17.02 23.37 -11.01
C ASP A 62 -16.04 22.55 -11.88
N GLY A 63 -15.97 21.24 -11.68
CA GLY A 63 -15.06 20.33 -12.38
C GLY A 63 -13.64 20.30 -11.82
N SER A 64 -13.29 21.12 -10.83
CA SER A 64 -12.00 21.04 -10.15
C SER A 64 -11.91 19.82 -9.23
N TRP A 65 -10.69 19.36 -8.93
CA TRP A 65 -10.41 18.29 -7.98
C TRP A 65 -9.93 18.87 -6.65
N SER A 66 -10.41 18.28 -5.56
CA SER A 66 -9.98 18.54 -4.19
C SER A 66 -9.09 17.40 -3.70
N TYR A 67 -7.87 17.72 -3.26
CA TYR A 67 -7.06 16.80 -2.46
C TYR A 67 -7.51 16.85 -1.01
N ASN A 68 -7.99 15.72 -0.49
CA ASN A 68 -8.33 15.53 0.92
C ASN A 68 -7.10 14.95 1.62
N ASN A 69 -6.78 15.49 2.80
CA ASN A 69 -5.56 15.19 3.56
C ASN A 69 -5.20 13.69 3.58
N PRO A 70 -3.89 13.37 3.59
CA PRO A 70 -3.46 11.98 3.61
C PRO A 70 -3.86 11.32 4.92
N PHE A 71 -4.07 10.01 4.86
CA PHE A 71 -4.27 9.16 6.02
C PHE A 71 -3.17 8.11 6.07
N PHE A 72 -2.74 7.77 7.28
CA PHE A 72 -1.89 6.63 7.58
C PHE A 72 -2.49 5.89 8.76
N VAL A 73 -2.69 4.58 8.61
CA VAL A 73 -3.35 3.72 9.60
C VAL A 73 -2.57 2.43 9.77
N THR A 74 -2.40 2.01 11.02
CA THR A 74 -1.79 0.72 11.35
C THR A 74 -2.85 -0.20 11.96
N LEU A 75 -2.75 -1.49 11.67
CA LEU A 75 -3.82 -2.46 11.93
C LEU A 75 -3.31 -3.60 12.81
N SER A 76 -4.22 -4.13 13.62
CA SER A 76 -3.91 -5.19 14.59
C SER A 76 -3.33 -6.42 13.92
N LYS A 77 -2.32 -7.02 14.57
CA LYS A 77 -1.79 -8.32 14.17
C LYS A 77 -2.94 -9.35 14.15
N PRO A 78 -3.11 -10.11 13.07
CA PRO A 78 -4.02 -11.25 13.04
C PRO A 78 -3.78 -12.23 14.19
N LYS A 79 -4.83 -12.95 14.59
CA LYS A 79 -4.72 -14.02 15.61
C LYS A 79 -3.86 -15.21 15.13
N ARG A 80 -3.80 -15.42 13.81
CA ARG A 80 -2.98 -16.47 13.17
C ARG A 80 -1.48 -16.15 13.28
N GLU A 81 -0.67 -17.15 12.94
CA GLU A 81 0.78 -16.96 12.78
C GLU A 81 1.06 -15.93 11.69
N VAL A 82 2.01 -15.04 11.98
CA VAL A 82 2.48 -14.04 11.02
C VAL A 82 4.01 -14.09 10.93
N SER A 83 4.54 -13.68 9.78
CA SER A 83 5.98 -13.54 9.59
C SER A 83 6.53 -12.27 10.24
N PHE A 84 7.85 -12.08 10.14
CA PHE A 84 8.56 -10.97 10.77
C PHE A 84 8.29 -9.62 10.07
N PRO A 85 7.98 -8.54 10.81
CA PRO A 85 7.87 -7.20 10.23
C PRO A 85 9.26 -6.59 10.03
N ILE A 86 9.75 -6.52 8.79
CA ILE A 86 11.04 -5.89 8.50
C ILE A 86 10.94 -4.37 8.43
N SER A 87 12.01 -3.68 8.83
CA SER A 87 12.09 -2.21 8.85
C SER A 87 11.87 -1.58 7.47
N LYS A 88 12.36 -2.24 6.41
CA LYS A 88 12.28 -1.79 5.01
C LYS A 88 10.85 -1.56 4.52
N TYR A 89 9.89 -2.22 5.14
CA TYR A 89 8.47 -2.13 4.77
C TYR A 89 7.64 -1.58 5.92
N ALA A 90 8.25 -0.98 6.96
CA ALA A 90 7.56 -0.53 8.15
C ALA A 90 7.80 0.96 8.41
N THR A 91 6.73 1.70 8.64
CA THR A 91 6.81 3.14 8.95
C THR A 91 7.11 3.35 10.43
N VAL A 92 8.29 2.95 10.89
CA VAL A 92 8.72 3.01 12.29
C VAL A 92 9.79 4.08 12.51
N GLU A 93 10.03 4.45 13.77
CA GLU A 93 11.15 5.34 14.11
C GLU A 93 12.50 4.70 13.77
N SER A 94 13.50 5.54 13.45
CA SER A 94 14.85 5.07 13.07
C SER A 94 15.49 4.12 14.11
N THR A 95 15.23 4.35 15.40
CA THR A 95 15.72 3.48 16.48
C THR A 95 15.04 2.12 16.49
N THR A 96 13.77 2.07 16.12
CA THR A 96 13.00 0.82 16.00
C THR A 96 13.45 0.07 14.75
N ALA A 97 13.61 0.76 13.62
CA ALA A 97 14.11 0.19 12.37
C ALA A 97 15.44 -0.56 12.58
N ARG A 98 16.43 0.08 13.22
CA ARG A 98 17.73 -0.54 13.50
C ARG A 98 17.60 -1.82 14.34
N LYS A 99 16.72 -1.84 15.35
CA LYS A 99 16.49 -3.03 16.16
C LYS A 99 15.83 -4.14 15.35
N LEU A 100 14.88 -3.80 14.49
CA LEU A 100 14.26 -4.78 13.59
C LEU A 100 15.30 -5.40 12.64
N ASP A 101 16.24 -4.60 12.11
CA ASP A 101 17.33 -5.09 11.25
C ASP A 101 18.26 -6.08 11.99
N GLU A 102 18.61 -5.77 13.24
CA GLU A 102 19.41 -6.66 14.09
C GLU A 102 18.69 -7.99 14.35
N LEU A 103 17.37 -7.94 14.60
CA LEU A 103 16.55 -9.11 14.87
C LEU A 103 16.27 -9.93 13.61
N GLU A 104 16.12 -9.30 12.43
CA GLU A 104 15.97 -10.01 11.16
C GLU A 104 17.16 -10.96 10.91
N GLY A 105 18.38 -10.51 11.25
CA GLY A 105 19.59 -11.33 11.15
C GLY A 105 19.58 -12.61 12.00
N ARG A 106 18.73 -12.69 13.03
CA ARG A 106 18.60 -13.84 13.94
C ARG A 106 17.53 -14.85 13.51
N LEU A 107 16.74 -14.55 12.47
CA LEU A 107 15.66 -15.45 12.03
C LEU A 107 16.18 -16.76 11.44
N GLY A 108 17.40 -16.77 10.90
CA GLY A 108 18.00 -17.95 10.24
C GLY A 108 17.32 -18.33 8.92
N MET A 109 16.37 -17.53 8.42
CA MET A 109 15.66 -17.71 7.16
C MET A 109 15.11 -16.37 6.64
N GLY A 110 14.54 -16.37 5.43
CA GLY A 110 13.90 -15.18 4.88
C GLY A 110 12.68 -14.72 5.69
N TRP A 111 12.61 -13.42 5.96
CA TRP A 111 11.56 -12.77 6.78
C TRP A 111 10.12 -13.03 6.28
N GLY A 112 9.92 -13.19 4.96
CA GLY A 112 8.59 -13.45 4.38
C GLY A 112 8.04 -14.83 4.76
N SER A 113 8.92 -15.75 5.14
CA SER A 113 8.58 -17.14 5.50
C SER A 113 8.87 -17.45 6.97
N SER A 114 9.23 -16.45 7.78
CA SER A 114 9.67 -16.61 9.17
C SER A 114 8.48 -16.73 10.14
N PHE A 115 7.69 -17.79 10.00
CA PHE A 115 6.56 -18.07 10.88
C PHE A 115 7.03 -18.79 12.16
N PRO A 116 6.36 -18.60 13.32
CA PRO A 116 6.72 -19.28 14.57
C PRO A 116 6.92 -20.80 14.41
N SER A 117 6.06 -21.46 13.64
CA SER A 117 6.14 -22.90 13.37
C SER A 117 7.35 -23.35 12.54
N ARG A 118 8.09 -22.43 11.92
CA ARG A 118 9.23 -22.71 11.02
C ARG A 118 10.57 -22.27 11.59
N LEU A 119 10.56 -21.55 12.70
CA LEU A 119 11.74 -20.93 13.26
C LEU A 119 12.40 -21.82 14.32
N SER A 120 13.72 -21.66 14.47
CA SER A 120 14.45 -22.17 15.63
C SER A 120 14.02 -21.43 16.91
N THR A 121 14.43 -21.90 18.08
CA THR A 121 14.14 -21.20 19.35
C THR A 121 14.63 -19.74 19.33
N ASP A 122 15.85 -19.49 18.86
CA ASP A 122 16.41 -18.13 18.73
C ASP A 122 15.60 -17.29 17.72
N GLY A 123 15.20 -17.88 16.58
CA GLY A 123 14.34 -17.21 15.60
C GLY A 123 12.95 -16.87 16.16
N ILE A 124 12.35 -17.75 16.97
CA ILE A 124 11.06 -17.51 17.64
C ILE A 124 11.19 -16.34 18.63
N GLU A 125 12.28 -16.29 19.41
CA GLU A 125 12.56 -15.18 20.31
C GLU A 125 12.72 -13.87 19.56
N ALA A 126 13.51 -13.87 18.49
CA ALA A 126 13.70 -12.71 17.62
C ALA A 126 12.38 -12.22 17.02
N LEU A 127 11.52 -13.14 16.53
CA LEU A 127 10.21 -12.81 16.00
C LEU A 127 9.29 -12.18 17.06
N LYS A 128 9.22 -12.77 18.26
CA LYS A 128 8.41 -12.23 19.36
C LYS A 128 8.88 -10.84 19.76
N GLU A 129 10.18 -10.64 19.86
CA GLU A 129 10.77 -9.33 20.18
C GLU A 129 10.50 -8.31 19.06
N GLY A 130 10.67 -8.69 17.79
CA GLY A 130 10.41 -7.81 16.65
C GLY A 130 8.94 -7.37 16.57
N LEU A 131 8.01 -8.30 16.76
CA LEU A 131 6.58 -7.98 16.83
C LEU A 131 6.25 -7.03 17.98
N LYS A 132 6.88 -7.21 19.14
CA LYS A 132 6.70 -6.34 20.31
C LYS A 132 7.22 -4.93 20.03
N ILE A 133 8.47 -4.81 19.56
CA ILE A 133 9.11 -3.52 19.29
C ILE A 133 8.36 -2.77 18.19
N TYR A 134 7.92 -3.45 17.13
CA TYR A 134 7.07 -2.85 16.10
C TYR A 134 5.76 -2.30 16.69
N ALA A 135 5.06 -3.07 17.53
CA ALA A 135 3.79 -2.65 18.11
C ALA A 135 3.93 -1.52 19.16
N GLU A 136 5.09 -1.43 19.80
CA GLU A 136 5.41 -0.41 20.81
C GLU A 136 6.00 0.88 20.20
N ASP A 137 6.38 0.86 18.92
CA ASP A 137 6.86 2.03 18.20
C ASP A 137 5.85 3.20 18.26
N SER A 138 6.35 4.42 18.49
CA SER A 138 5.49 5.60 18.69
C SER A 138 4.66 5.95 17.46
N ASN A 139 5.21 5.82 16.26
CA ASN A 139 4.48 6.11 15.03
C ASN A 139 3.42 5.02 14.79
N ILE A 140 3.77 3.75 15.01
CA ILE A 140 2.82 2.64 14.85
C ILE A 140 1.66 2.75 15.83
N LYS A 141 1.96 2.98 17.11
CA LYS A 141 0.96 3.07 18.18
C LYS A 141 0.02 4.26 18.02
N SER A 142 0.53 5.42 17.60
CA SER A 142 -0.29 6.64 17.43
C SER A 142 -1.28 6.56 16.27
N HIS A 143 -1.00 5.74 15.26
CA HIS A 143 -1.85 5.53 14.09
C HIS A 143 -2.70 4.25 14.15
N HIS A 144 -2.68 3.55 15.28
CA HIS A 144 -3.36 2.27 15.44
C HIS A 144 -4.88 2.38 15.36
N LYS A 145 -5.49 1.49 14.59
CA LYS A 145 -6.94 1.33 14.49
C LYS A 145 -7.35 -0.13 14.68
N PRO A 146 -8.52 -0.38 15.32
CA PRO A 146 -9.09 -1.72 15.40
C PRO A 146 -9.59 -2.19 14.03
N PRO A 147 -9.81 -3.50 13.82
CA PRO A 147 -10.34 -4.04 12.56
C PRO A 147 -11.67 -3.42 12.09
N SER A 148 -12.50 -2.90 13.00
CA SER A 148 -13.74 -2.21 12.62
C SER A 148 -13.53 -0.96 11.75
N TRP A 149 -12.31 -0.40 11.73
CA TRP A 149 -11.97 0.71 10.85
C TRP A 149 -12.04 0.34 9.35
N TYR A 150 -11.83 -0.94 9.01
CA TYR A 150 -11.97 -1.41 7.62
C TYR A 150 -13.34 -1.06 7.05
N SER A 151 -14.43 -1.14 7.82
CA SER A 151 -15.77 -0.83 7.30
C SER A 151 -15.88 0.61 6.78
N THR A 152 -15.25 1.57 7.44
CA THR A 152 -15.21 2.97 6.98
C THR A 152 -14.36 3.10 5.71
N PHE A 153 -13.18 2.47 5.69
CA PHE A 153 -12.29 2.49 4.53
C PHE A 153 -12.95 1.84 3.31
N MET A 154 -13.57 0.67 3.48
CA MET A 154 -14.22 -0.10 2.42
C MET A 154 -15.43 0.61 1.80
N LYS A 155 -16.08 1.50 2.56
CA LYS A 155 -17.10 2.41 1.99
C LYS A 155 -16.47 3.38 0.99
N HIS A 156 -15.36 4.02 1.35
CA HIS A 156 -14.66 4.91 0.43
C HIS A 156 -14.10 4.16 -0.78
N TYR A 157 -13.54 2.97 -0.54
CA TYR A 157 -13.03 2.07 -1.58
C TYR A 157 -14.10 1.72 -2.62
N SER A 158 -15.27 1.22 -2.19
CA SER A 158 -16.35 0.79 -3.09
C SER A 158 -17.05 1.95 -3.82
N GLU A 159 -16.99 3.15 -3.28
CA GLU A 159 -17.53 4.37 -3.90
C GLU A 159 -16.54 5.07 -4.85
N SER A 160 -15.30 4.58 -4.99
CA SER A 160 -14.23 5.27 -5.72
C SER A 160 -13.73 4.49 -6.93
N THR A 161 -13.15 5.22 -7.89
CA THR A 161 -12.09 4.65 -8.73
C THR A 161 -10.84 4.54 -7.87
N ILE A 162 -10.20 3.37 -7.83
CA ILE A 162 -8.96 3.19 -7.09
C ILE A 162 -7.75 3.28 -8.02
N ILE A 163 -6.63 3.80 -7.51
CA ILE A 163 -5.34 3.74 -8.19
C ILE A 163 -4.37 3.02 -7.25
N VAL A 164 -3.79 1.92 -7.71
CA VAL A 164 -2.93 1.02 -6.93
C VAL A 164 -1.65 0.68 -7.68
N LYS A 165 -0.64 0.24 -6.92
CA LYS A 165 0.67 -0.18 -7.42
C LYS A 165 0.72 -1.65 -7.85
N GLY A 166 -0.33 -2.40 -7.55
CA GLY A 166 -0.53 -3.79 -7.93
C GLY A 166 -1.79 -4.35 -7.29
N THR A 167 -2.14 -5.59 -7.64
CA THR A 167 -3.36 -6.21 -7.11
C THR A 167 -3.23 -6.71 -5.68
N PHE A 168 -2.02 -6.82 -5.12
CA PHE A 168 -1.83 -7.30 -3.75
C PHE A 168 -2.47 -6.39 -2.69
N ASP A 169 -2.54 -5.08 -2.94
CA ASP A 169 -3.28 -4.15 -2.07
C ASP A 169 -4.77 -4.54 -2.01
N ILE A 170 -5.35 -4.91 -3.16
CA ILE A 170 -6.74 -5.36 -3.28
C ILE A 170 -6.93 -6.74 -2.63
N ASP A 171 -6.02 -7.67 -2.90
CA ASP A 171 -6.08 -9.03 -2.35
C ASP A 171 -5.98 -9.01 -0.82
N ALA A 172 -5.16 -8.12 -0.25
CA ALA A 172 -5.06 -7.92 1.19
C ALA A 172 -6.37 -7.42 1.81
N LEU A 173 -7.11 -6.54 1.12
CA LEU A 173 -8.44 -6.11 1.56
C LEU A 173 -9.47 -7.23 1.47
N LYS A 174 -9.45 -8.04 0.40
CA LYS A 174 -10.30 -9.25 0.27
C LYS A 174 -10.05 -10.23 1.40
N ASN A 175 -8.78 -10.49 1.69
CA ASN A 175 -8.38 -11.36 2.80
C ASN A 175 -8.77 -10.79 4.16
N ALA A 176 -8.67 -9.47 4.36
CA ALA A 176 -9.14 -8.81 5.57
C ALA A 176 -10.67 -8.95 5.73
N SER A 177 -11.45 -8.75 4.66
CA SER A 177 -12.90 -8.97 4.64
C SER A 177 -13.26 -10.38 5.08
N ALA A 178 -12.58 -11.37 4.49
CA ALA A 178 -12.78 -12.77 4.80
C ALA A 178 -12.39 -13.10 6.25
N MET A 179 -11.27 -12.56 6.74
CA MET A 179 -10.76 -12.80 8.08
C MET A 179 -11.65 -12.21 9.18
N TYR A 180 -12.12 -10.97 9.00
CA TYR A 180 -12.83 -10.22 10.02
C TYR A 180 -14.35 -10.22 9.82
N GLY A 181 -14.86 -10.88 8.79
CA GLY A 181 -16.29 -11.12 8.59
C GLY A 181 -17.08 -9.90 8.14
N PHE A 182 -16.45 -8.99 7.38
CA PHE A 182 -17.15 -7.87 6.74
C PHE A 182 -17.32 -8.12 5.23
N GLU A 183 -18.36 -7.53 4.65
CA GLU A 183 -18.64 -7.63 3.23
C GLU A 183 -17.54 -6.95 2.41
N TYR A 184 -17.05 -7.65 1.38
CA TYR A 184 -16.16 -7.07 0.38
C TYR A 184 -16.98 -6.57 -0.80
N LEU A 185 -16.89 -5.27 -1.07
CA LEU A 185 -17.50 -4.62 -2.23
C LEU A 185 -16.39 -4.18 -3.18
N GLU A 186 -16.52 -4.53 -4.46
CA GLU A 186 -15.57 -4.12 -5.50
C GLU A 186 -15.57 -2.58 -5.67
N PRO A 187 -14.42 -1.98 -6.04
CA PRO A 187 -14.34 -0.55 -6.35
C PRO A 187 -15.05 -0.26 -7.67
N ARG A 188 -15.40 1.01 -7.92
CA ARG A 188 -16.08 1.41 -9.18
C ARG A 188 -15.22 1.16 -10.41
N HIS A 189 -13.92 1.38 -10.28
CA HIS A 189 -12.94 1.13 -11.31
C HIS A 189 -11.55 0.93 -10.68
N VAL A 190 -10.65 0.23 -11.38
CA VAL A 190 -9.29 -0.04 -10.92
C VAL A 190 -8.29 0.45 -11.97
N ILE A 191 -7.38 1.32 -11.54
CA ILE A 191 -6.19 1.69 -12.29
C ILE A 191 -4.99 1.01 -11.61
N ASP A 192 -4.47 -0.04 -12.23
CA ASP A 192 -3.27 -0.73 -11.78
C ASP A 192 -2.06 -0.28 -12.61
N ILE A 193 -1.14 0.45 -11.98
CA ILE A 193 0.08 0.91 -12.66
C ILE A 193 1.10 -0.22 -12.89
N ALA A 194 0.97 -1.37 -12.21
CA ALA A 194 1.84 -2.54 -12.42
C ALA A 194 1.72 -3.10 -13.83
N LEU A 195 0.58 -2.91 -14.49
CA LEU A 195 0.37 -3.29 -15.89
C LEU A 195 1.38 -2.61 -16.83
N TRP A 196 1.99 -1.50 -16.39
CA TRP A 196 3.00 -0.76 -17.14
C TRP A 196 4.44 -1.14 -16.76
N ASN A 197 4.66 -2.14 -15.88
CA ASN A 197 5.99 -2.51 -15.38
C ASN A 197 6.99 -2.88 -16.48
N THR A 198 6.55 -3.54 -17.55
CA THR A 198 7.42 -3.87 -18.69
C THR A 198 7.94 -2.60 -19.37
N GLN A 199 7.09 -1.60 -19.53
CA GLN A 199 7.43 -0.30 -20.10
C GLN A 199 8.29 0.52 -19.12
N SER A 200 8.02 0.46 -17.81
CA SER A 200 8.88 1.05 -16.78
C SER A 200 10.31 0.52 -16.89
N ARG A 201 10.50 -0.81 -16.96
CA ARG A 201 11.83 -1.41 -17.13
C ARG A 201 12.52 -0.94 -18.40
N LYS A 202 11.79 -0.93 -19.52
CA LYS A 202 12.34 -0.49 -20.82
C LYS A 202 12.78 0.98 -20.81
N LYS A 203 12.01 1.86 -20.16
CA LYS A 203 12.26 3.32 -20.17
C LYS A 203 13.18 3.80 -19.06
N CYS A 204 13.05 3.23 -17.87
CA CYS A 204 13.68 3.70 -16.64
C CYS A 204 14.70 2.71 -16.07
N GLY A 205 14.87 1.54 -16.68
CA GLY A 205 15.77 0.49 -16.20
C GLY A 205 15.28 -0.25 -14.96
N THR A 206 14.07 0.06 -14.46
CA THR A 206 13.50 -0.53 -13.25
C THR A 206 11.97 -0.51 -13.28
N ALA A 207 11.35 -1.44 -12.56
CA ALA A 207 9.90 -1.43 -12.26
C ALA A 207 9.62 -1.05 -10.79
N LYS A 208 10.65 -0.73 -9.99
CA LYS A 208 10.45 -0.22 -8.64
C LYS A 208 9.75 1.14 -8.74
N LEU A 209 8.75 1.37 -7.89
CA LEU A 209 7.93 2.58 -7.90
C LEU A 209 8.79 3.84 -7.81
N GLU A 210 9.63 3.94 -6.78
CA GLU A 210 10.51 5.08 -6.56
C GLU A 210 11.41 5.35 -7.76
N GLY A 211 12.08 4.31 -8.28
CA GLY A 211 12.94 4.46 -9.46
C GLY A 211 12.19 4.90 -10.71
N THR A 212 10.96 4.40 -10.90
CA THR A 212 10.09 4.82 -11.99
C THR A 212 9.69 6.28 -11.82
N TYR A 213 9.23 6.68 -10.63
CA TYR A 213 8.88 8.06 -10.28
C TYR A 213 10.06 9.02 -10.52
N LEU A 214 11.25 8.70 -10.00
CA LEU A 214 12.45 9.52 -10.17
C LEU A 214 12.86 9.69 -11.64
N CYS A 215 12.67 8.66 -12.46
CA CYS A 215 12.90 8.69 -13.89
C CYS A 215 11.92 9.64 -14.62
N ILE A 216 10.63 9.57 -14.30
CA ILE A 216 9.58 10.32 -15.02
C ILE A 216 9.40 11.76 -14.52
N LYS A 217 9.81 12.10 -13.30
CA LYS A 217 9.48 13.39 -12.67
C LYS A 217 9.86 14.62 -13.50
N LYS A 218 10.96 14.53 -14.26
CA LYS A 218 11.43 15.60 -15.16
C LYS A 218 10.51 15.81 -16.37
N HIS A 219 9.82 14.77 -16.80
CA HIS A 219 8.93 14.73 -17.97
C HIS A 219 7.46 15.06 -17.64
N LEU A 220 7.13 15.30 -16.37
CA LEU A 220 5.78 15.67 -15.97
C LEU A 220 5.38 17.04 -16.55
N ASP A 221 4.12 17.16 -16.95
CA ASP A 221 3.52 18.42 -17.34
C ASP A 221 3.40 19.40 -16.14
N ALA A 222 3.02 20.65 -16.42
CA ALA A 222 2.94 21.69 -15.40
C ALA A 222 1.85 21.44 -14.35
N GLU A 223 0.68 20.90 -14.74
CA GLU A 223 -0.44 20.63 -13.83
C GLU A 223 -0.07 19.51 -12.85
N THR A 224 0.52 18.44 -13.36
CA THR A 224 0.98 17.29 -12.57
C THR A 224 2.15 17.67 -11.66
N LYS A 225 3.09 18.49 -12.12
CA LYS A 225 4.16 19.06 -11.27
C LYS A 225 3.60 19.92 -10.15
N GLN A 226 2.56 20.69 -10.42
CA GLN A 226 1.94 21.52 -9.40
C GLN A 226 1.21 20.66 -8.35
N LEU A 227 0.49 19.62 -8.76
CA LEU A 227 -0.12 18.65 -7.85
C LEU A 227 0.93 17.97 -6.96
N ALA A 228 2.04 17.51 -7.55
CA ALA A 228 3.10 16.80 -6.82
C ALA A 228 3.66 17.59 -5.63
N LYS A 229 3.64 18.93 -5.67
CA LYS A 229 4.10 19.79 -4.55
C LYS A 229 3.24 19.68 -3.29
N PHE A 230 2.03 19.13 -3.38
CA PHE A 230 1.10 18.99 -2.26
C PHE A 230 1.00 17.56 -1.73
N LEU A 231 1.63 16.60 -2.41
CA LEU A 231 1.59 15.20 -2.02
C LEU A 231 2.74 14.90 -1.05
N PRO A 232 2.54 14.02 -0.06
CA PRO A 232 3.63 13.55 0.79
C PRO A 232 4.59 12.70 -0.05
N LEU A 233 5.80 13.21 -0.31
CA LEU A 233 6.80 12.52 -1.16
C LEU A 233 8.16 12.36 -0.47
N ASP A 234 8.29 12.82 0.78
CA ASP A 234 9.58 12.95 1.47
C ASP A 234 9.88 11.78 2.42
N LYS A 235 8.90 10.93 2.72
CA LYS A 235 9.06 9.83 3.69
C LYS A 235 9.32 8.51 2.96
N VAL A 236 10.53 7.98 3.11
CA VAL A 236 10.90 6.66 2.57
C VAL A 236 10.16 5.57 3.34
N HIS A 237 9.69 4.53 2.65
CA HIS A 237 9.01 3.36 3.24
C HIS A 237 7.70 3.69 3.96
N ASP A 238 7.05 4.81 3.60
CA ASP A 238 5.74 5.22 4.09
C ASP A 238 4.71 4.96 2.98
N PRO A 239 3.65 4.15 3.22
CA PRO A 239 2.65 3.86 2.20
C PRO A 239 1.90 5.11 1.71
N THR A 240 1.89 6.23 2.44
CA THR A 240 1.36 7.51 1.92
C THR A 240 2.24 8.11 0.83
N THR A 241 3.56 7.93 0.93
CA THR A 241 4.53 8.32 -0.10
C THR A 241 4.38 7.42 -1.31
N ASP A 242 4.24 6.11 -1.11
CA ASP A 242 4.05 5.17 -2.21
C ASP A 242 2.71 5.41 -2.93
N ALA A 243 1.62 5.70 -2.22
CA ALA A 243 0.37 6.14 -2.83
C ALA A 243 0.55 7.42 -3.67
N SER A 244 1.33 8.39 -3.17
CA SER A 244 1.61 9.64 -3.88
C SER A 244 2.40 9.42 -5.16
N MET A 245 3.47 8.63 -5.11
CA MET A 245 4.24 8.26 -6.31
C MET A 245 3.37 7.46 -7.29
N THR A 246 2.50 6.58 -6.79
CA THR A 246 1.57 5.78 -7.59
C THR A 246 0.63 6.67 -8.40
N LEU A 247 0.05 7.72 -7.79
CA LEU A 247 -0.75 8.70 -8.50
C LEU A 247 0.05 9.40 -9.61
N ILE A 248 1.24 9.90 -9.30
CA ILE A 248 2.06 10.64 -10.26
C ILE A 248 2.45 9.76 -11.45
N VAL A 249 2.77 8.49 -11.21
CA VAL A 249 3.03 7.51 -12.26
C VAL A 249 1.79 7.27 -13.10
N ALA A 250 0.61 7.11 -12.50
CA ALA A 250 -0.65 6.95 -13.23
C ALA A 250 -0.94 8.16 -14.14
N LEU A 251 -0.77 9.38 -13.63
CA LEU A 251 -0.95 10.61 -14.40
C LEU A 251 0.04 10.69 -15.56
N TYR A 252 1.30 10.31 -15.34
CA TYR A 252 2.29 10.26 -16.41
C TYR A 252 1.92 9.25 -17.50
N ILE A 253 1.51 8.03 -17.13
CA ILE A 253 1.09 6.99 -18.08
C ILE A 253 -0.04 7.51 -18.96
N GLU A 254 -1.04 8.16 -18.36
CA GLU A 254 -2.16 8.73 -19.10
C GLU A 254 -1.70 9.91 -19.99
N SER A 255 -0.75 10.73 -19.53
CA SER A 255 -0.25 11.88 -20.30
C SER A 255 0.48 11.52 -21.60
N ILE A 256 1.09 10.33 -21.64
CA ILE A 256 1.82 9.83 -22.82
C ILE A 256 0.96 8.87 -23.66
N ARG A 257 -0.28 8.61 -23.26
CA ARG A 257 -1.17 7.71 -23.99
C ARG A 257 -1.55 8.37 -25.32
N PRO A 258 -1.45 7.66 -26.45
CA PRO A 258 -1.88 8.20 -27.73
C PRO A 258 -3.35 8.62 -27.63
N LYS A 259 -3.67 9.85 -28.05
CA LYS A 259 -5.07 10.28 -28.17
C LYS A 259 -5.75 9.38 -29.18
N LYS A 260 -6.83 8.72 -28.75
CA LYS A 260 -7.74 8.01 -29.65
C LYS A 260 -8.53 9.01 -30.48
#